data_AF-A0A955J571-F1
#
_entry.id   AF-A0A955J571-F1
#
_cell.length_a   1.000
_cell.length_b   1.000
_cell.length_c   1.000
_cell.angle_alpha   90.00
_cell.angle_beta   90.00
_cell.angle_gamma   90.00
#
_symmetry.space_group_name_H-M   'P 1'
#
loop_
_entity.id
_entity.type
_entity.pdbx_description
1 polymer ?
#
loop_
_entity_poly.entity_id
_entity_poly.type
_entity_poly.pdbx_seq_one_letter_code
_entity_poly.pdbx_strand_id
1 'polypeptide(L)'
;MFWHMYTANTRAMEIYFNNPEGGLYAFGSTVAFEDLSEADLMALEYSRDGIPGGDGVNLLAPGDVFAVLTQEGNYAKVQVMEYGLQYRMFFRYELYNGVPVGPVCPDFDGDGSVNFGDLNTLLSAWDTEVPAGTQGDVSGDGVVDFDDLNQLLSAWGDEC
;
A
#
# COMPACT_ATOMS: atom_id res chain seq x y z
N MET A 1 -4.84 4.49 13.08
CA MET A 1 -3.68 4.68 13.98
C MET A 1 -3.78 6.02 14.67
N PHE A 2 -3.02 6.23 15.75
CA PHE A 2 -2.95 7.54 16.42
C PHE A 2 -1.58 7.78 17.04
N TRP A 3 -1.22 9.05 17.15
CA TRP A 3 -0.02 9.49 17.85
C TRP A 3 -0.30 9.58 19.34
N HIS A 4 0.47 8.85 20.15
CA HIS A 4 0.32 8.82 21.60
C HIS A 4 1.56 9.40 22.27
N MET A 5 1.35 10.41 23.12
CA MET A 5 2.38 10.97 23.98
C MET A 5 2.18 10.47 25.43
N TYR A 6 3.02 9.55 25.87
CA TYR A 6 3.01 9.02 27.23
C TYR A 6 3.58 10.02 28.24
N THR A 7 4.68 10.64 27.84
CA THR A 7 5.38 11.68 28.62
C THR A 7 5.88 12.76 27.66
N ALA A 8 6.48 13.82 28.18
CA ALA A 8 7.09 14.85 27.33
C ALA A 8 8.14 14.29 26.33
N ASN A 9 8.80 13.19 26.69
CA ASN A 9 9.93 12.64 25.92
C ASN A 9 9.68 11.22 25.39
N THR A 10 8.55 10.60 25.78
CA THR A 10 8.19 9.23 25.39
C THR A 10 6.87 9.25 24.64
N ARG A 11 6.89 8.75 23.40
CA ARG A 11 5.79 8.83 22.45
C ARG A 11 5.92 7.74 21.40
N ALA A 12 4.80 7.32 20.85
CA ALA A 12 4.73 6.27 19.85
C ALA A 12 3.56 6.48 18.89
N MET A 13 3.70 5.89 17.71
CA MET A 13 2.60 5.70 16.79
C MET A 13 1.94 4.35 17.07
N GLU A 14 0.64 4.34 17.34
CA GLU A 14 -0.08 3.15 17.79
C GLU A 14 -1.28 2.81 16.91
N ILE A 15 -1.58 1.51 16.82
CA ILE A 15 -2.86 1.05 16.30
C ILE A 15 -3.97 1.34 17.31
N TYR A 16 -5.17 1.65 16.82
CA TYR A 16 -6.32 1.83 17.69
C TYR A 16 -6.70 0.47 18.31
N PHE A 17 -7.02 0.43 19.60
CA PHE A 17 -7.14 -0.79 20.41
C PHE A 17 -8.18 -1.82 19.90
N ASN A 18 -9.21 -1.39 19.17
CA ASN A 18 -10.22 -2.26 18.56
C ASN A 18 -9.87 -2.68 17.11
N ASN A 19 -8.59 -2.65 16.74
CA ASN A 19 -8.10 -3.08 15.45
C ASN A 19 -7.37 -4.44 15.57
N PRO A 20 -8.06 -5.58 15.38
CA PRO A 20 -7.42 -6.89 15.49
C PRO A 20 -6.55 -7.25 14.27
N GLU A 21 -6.86 -6.72 13.09
CA GLU A 21 -6.24 -7.13 11.81
C GLU A 21 -5.23 -6.12 11.28
N GLY A 22 -5.22 -4.89 11.80
CA GLY A 22 -4.29 -3.86 11.43
C GLY A 22 -2.98 -3.93 12.21
N GLY A 23 -1.96 -3.31 11.63
CA GLY A 23 -0.61 -3.34 12.18
C GLY A 23 0.27 -2.24 11.61
N LEU A 24 1.47 -2.16 12.15
CA LEU A 24 2.50 -1.20 11.81
C LEU A 24 3.82 -1.92 11.55
N TYR A 25 4.60 -1.38 10.62
CA TYR A 25 5.98 -1.83 10.37
C TYR A 25 6.87 -0.61 10.17
N ALA A 26 7.98 -0.51 10.91
CA ALA A 26 8.90 0.62 10.80
C ALA A 26 10.13 0.25 9.97
N PHE A 27 10.34 0.95 8.86
CA PHE A 27 11.60 0.87 8.10
C PHE A 27 12.67 1.81 8.69
N GLY A 28 12.23 2.89 9.36
CA GLY A 28 13.12 3.98 9.78
C GLY A 28 13.70 4.70 8.55
N SER A 29 14.98 5.04 8.59
CA SER A 29 15.69 5.75 7.52
C SER A 29 16.36 4.82 6.50
N THR A 30 16.07 3.51 6.56
CA THR A 30 16.76 2.50 5.72
C THR A 30 16.18 2.36 4.32
N VAL A 31 14.94 2.81 4.10
CA VAL A 31 14.22 2.70 2.83
C VAL A 31 13.63 4.06 2.47
N ALA A 32 13.72 4.45 1.19
CA ALA A 32 13.07 5.65 0.70
C ALA A 32 11.59 5.38 0.41
N PHE A 33 10.73 6.38 0.64
CA PHE A 33 9.29 6.28 0.38
C PHE A 33 8.96 5.91 -1.08
N GLU A 34 9.78 6.38 -2.03
CA GLU A 34 9.57 6.11 -3.46
C GLU A 34 9.92 4.67 -3.86
N ASP A 35 10.75 3.99 -3.06
CA ASP A 35 11.24 2.64 -3.39
C ASP A 35 10.28 1.54 -2.94
N LEU A 36 9.22 1.88 -2.18
CA LEU A 36 8.23 0.92 -1.70
C LEU A 36 7.06 0.78 -2.67
N SER A 37 6.89 -0.44 -3.17
CA SER A 37 5.70 -0.89 -3.90
C SER A 37 4.64 -1.47 -2.96
N GLU A 38 3.41 -1.65 -3.43
CA GLU A 38 2.37 -2.36 -2.67
C GLU A 38 2.76 -3.81 -2.37
N ALA A 39 3.40 -4.50 -3.32
CA ALA A 39 3.89 -5.86 -3.13
C ALA A 39 4.89 -5.95 -1.97
N ASP A 40 5.77 -4.95 -1.82
CA ASP A 40 6.68 -4.88 -0.68
C ASP A 40 5.91 -4.74 0.63
N LEU A 41 4.85 -3.93 0.67
CA LEU A 41 4.01 -3.74 1.86
C LEU A 41 3.29 -5.03 2.24
N MET A 42 2.73 -5.75 1.26
CA MET A 42 2.03 -7.02 1.48
C MET A 42 2.93 -8.15 1.99
N ALA A 43 4.21 -8.10 1.67
CA ALA A 43 5.19 -9.10 2.11
C ALA A 43 5.68 -8.87 3.55
N LEU A 44 5.29 -7.76 4.21
CA LEU A 44 5.75 -7.44 5.56
C LEU A 44 5.05 -8.28 6.64
N GLU A 45 5.81 -8.59 7.68
CA GLU A 45 5.25 -9.08 8.94
C GLU A 45 4.89 -7.89 9.84
N TYR A 46 3.62 -7.48 9.80
CA TYR A 46 3.13 -6.35 10.59
C TYR A 46 3.07 -6.66 12.09
N SER A 47 3.50 -5.70 12.90
CA SER A 47 3.38 -5.77 14.35
C SER A 47 2.18 -4.96 14.86
N ARG A 48 1.66 -5.36 16.01
CA ARG A 48 0.68 -4.58 16.77
C ARG A 48 1.34 -3.65 17.79
N ASP A 49 2.65 -3.78 17.98
CA ASP A 49 3.42 -2.91 18.84
C ASP A 49 3.52 -1.51 18.22
N GLY A 50 3.52 -0.49 19.08
CA GLY A 50 3.67 0.88 18.64
C GLY A 50 5.08 1.16 18.11
N ILE A 51 5.18 2.03 17.10
CA ILE A 51 6.47 2.51 16.60
C ILE A 51 6.98 3.61 17.53
N PRO A 52 8.15 3.45 18.16
CA PRO A 52 8.69 4.45 19.08
C PRO A 52 9.14 5.71 18.34
N GLY A 53 8.79 6.89 18.87
CA GLY A 53 9.12 8.20 18.30
C GLY A 53 9.76 9.18 19.30
N GLY A 54 10.36 8.66 20.38
CA GLY A 54 10.84 9.44 21.53
C GLY A 54 12.36 9.58 21.63
N ASP A 55 12.85 10.19 22.71
CA ASP A 55 14.26 10.58 22.85
C ASP A 55 15.25 9.41 23.08
N GLY A 56 14.72 8.19 23.29
CA GLY A 56 15.53 6.97 23.44
C GLY A 56 15.70 6.21 22.13
N VAL A 57 14.58 5.73 21.57
CA VAL A 57 14.51 5.14 20.24
C VAL A 57 13.49 5.95 19.45
N ASN A 58 13.92 6.45 18.29
CA ASN A 58 13.07 7.20 17.38
C ASN A 58 13.17 6.58 15.99
N LEU A 59 12.10 5.92 15.56
CA LEU A 59 11.93 5.38 14.21
C LEU A 59 10.93 6.22 13.40
N LEU A 60 10.71 7.45 13.85
CA LEU A 60 9.74 8.40 13.31
C LEU A 60 10.38 9.79 13.17
N ALA A 61 11.69 9.87 12.91
CA ALA A 61 12.35 11.14 12.59
C ALA A 61 11.91 11.65 11.19
N PRO A 62 12.03 12.96 10.90
CA PRO A 62 11.74 13.46 9.55
C PRO A 62 12.57 12.71 8.50
N GLY A 63 11.89 12.22 7.46
CA GLY A 63 12.44 11.36 6.43
C GLY A 63 12.15 9.87 6.64
N ASP A 64 11.94 9.43 7.89
CA ASP A 64 11.68 8.02 8.20
C ASP A 64 10.36 7.55 7.58
N VAL A 65 10.34 6.27 7.21
CA VAL A 65 9.22 5.61 6.56
C VAL A 65 8.71 4.46 7.43
N PHE A 66 7.39 4.30 7.46
CA PHE A 66 6.72 3.16 8.05
C PHE A 66 5.52 2.74 7.20
N ALA A 67 5.11 1.48 7.35
CA ALA A 67 3.93 0.93 6.72
C ALA A 67 2.78 0.76 7.71
N VAL A 68 1.56 0.80 7.19
CA VAL A 68 0.32 0.58 7.91
C VAL A 68 -0.49 -0.50 7.20
N LEU A 69 -0.98 -1.48 7.95
CA LEU A 69 -2.06 -2.37 7.55
C LEU A 69 -3.33 -1.93 8.26
N THR A 70 -4.42 -1.72 7.52
CA THR A 70 -5.71 -1.27 8.05
C THR A 70 -6.60 -2.46 8.46
N GLN A 71 -7.74 -2.18 9.12
CA GLN A 71 -8.76 -3.21 9.41
C GLN A 71 -9.42 -3.76 8.16
N GLU A 72 -9.41 -2.98 7.09
CA GLU A 72 -10.11 -3.30 5.85
C GLU A 72 -9.19 -4.05 4.88
N GLY A 73 -7.98 -4.43 5.31
CA GLY A 73 -6.99 -5.10 4.47
C GLY A 73 -6.15 -4.16 3.60
N ASN A 74 -6.46 -2.86 3.59
CA ASN A 74 -5.67 -1.86 2.84
C ASN A 74 -4.29 -1.65 3.45
N TYR A 75 -3.32 -1.32 2.60
CA TYR A 75 -1.94 -1.00 2.98
C TYR A 75 -1.66 0.49 2.76
N ALA A 76 -0.78 1.07 3.55
CA ALA A 76 -0.26 2.40 3.28
C ALA A 76 1.23 2.48 3.57
N LYS A 77 1.98 3.16 2.70
CA LYS A 77 3.32 3.66 3.04
C LYS A 77 3.19 5.09 3.51
N VAL A 78 3.94 5.44 4.56
CA VAL A 78 3.86 6.75 5.21
C VAL A 78 5.26 7.26 5.46
N GLN A 79 5.54 8.50 5.05
CA GLN A 79 6.78 9.19 5.39
C GLN A 79 6.51 10.32 6.38
N VAL A 80 7.36 10.38 7.41
CA VAL A 80 7.38 11.50 8.36
C VAL A 80 7.99 12.71 7.67
N MET A 81 7.23 13.79 7.53
CA MET A 81 7.70 15.01 6.85
C MET A 81 8.34 15.97 7.84
N GLU A 82 7.64 16.27 8.93
CA GLU A 82 8.13 17.19 9.95
C GLU A 82 7.35 17.05 11.28
N TYR A 83 7.98 17.54 12.34
CA TYR A 83 7.33 17.78 13.63
C TYR A 83 6.83 19.21 13.71
N GLY A 84 5.52 19.37 13.82
CA GLY A 84 4.86 20.64 14.02
C GLY A 84 4.89 21.12 15.47
N LEU A 85 4.44 22.36 15.65
CA LEU A 85 4.16 22.90 16.98
C LEU A 85 3.10 22.05 17.70
N GLN A 86 3.19 21.99 19.02
CA GLN A 86 2.27 21.24 19.89
C GLN A 86 2.28 19.72 19.60
N TYR A 87 3.44 19.16 19.25
CA TYR A 87 3.62 17.72 19.06
C TYR A 87 2.78 17.12 17.93
N ARG A 88 2.41 17.92 16.94
CA ARG A 88 1.81 17.43 15.70
C ARG A 88 2.88 16.79 14.83
N MET A 89 2.51 15.74 14.12
CA MET A 89 3.33 15.16 13.08
C MET A 89 2.64 15.36 11.75
N PHE A 90 3.41 15.76 10.75
CA PHE A 90 2.96 15.84 9.38
C PHE A 90 3.49 14.64 8.60
N PHE A 91 2.60 14.03 7.84
CA PHE A 91 2.90 12.87 7.02
C PHE A 91 2.53 13.15 5.58
N ARG A 92 3.25 12.50 4.67
CA ARG A 92 2.68 12.12 3.37
C ARG A 92 2.43 10.62 3.37
N TYR A 93 1.43 10.19 2.63
CA TYR A 93 1.08 8.78 2.52
C TYR A 93 0.53 8.45 1.14
N GLU A 94 0.67 7.19 0.77
CA GLU A 94 -0.03 6.56 -0.35
C GLU A 94 -0.80 5.36 0.19
N LEU A 95 -2.02 5.16 -0.29
CA LEU A 95 -2.94 4.09 0.11
C LEU A 95 -3.04 3.08 -1.02
N TYR A 96 -3.13 1.81 -0.66
CA TYR A 96 -3.23 0.66 -1.55
C TYR A 96 -4.30 -0.30 -1.05
N ASN A 97 -4.99 -0.98 -1.96
CA ASN A 97 -6.17 -1.81 -1.66
C ASN A 97 -5.82 -3.24 -1.22
N GLY A 98 -4.54 -3.62 -1.22
CA GLY A 98 -4.09 -4.96 -0.90
C GLY A 98 -4.13 -5.92 -2.08
N VAL A 99 -4.28 -5.40 -3.29
CA VAL A 99 -4.07 -6.12 -4.53
C VAL A 99 -2.83 -5.52 -5.16
N PRO A 100 -1.68 -6.21 -5.09
CA PRO A 100 -0.42 -5.60 -5.44
C PRO A 100 -0.48 -5.16 -6.90
N VAL A 101 -0.25 -3.87 -7.14
CA VAL A 101 0.33 -3.42 -8.42
C VAL A 101 1.73 -4.04 -8.54
N GLY A 102 1.77 -5.34 -8.80
CA GLY A 102 2.97 -5.98 -9.30
C GLY A 102 3.30 -5.41 -10.69
N PRO A 103 4.39 -5.85 -11.32
CA PRO A 103 4.33 -6.07 -12.75
C PRO A 103 3.20 -7.07 -12.93
N VAL A 104 1.98 -6.56 -13.06
CA VAL A 104 0.89 -7.42 -13.40
C VAL A 104 1.28 -7.93 -14.77
N CYS A 105 1.15 -9.23 -14.93
CA CYS A 105 1.07 -9.81 -16.24
C CYS A 105 -0.42 -9.85 -16.59
N PRO A 106 -1.04 -8.75 -17.08
CA PRO A 106 -2.40 -8.75 -17.58
C PRO A 106 -2.45 -9.44 -18.94
N ASP A 107 -1.87 -10.63 -19.04
CA ASP A 107 -2.02 -11.56 -20.15
C ASP A 107 -3.28 -12.38 -19.90
N PHE A 108 -4.41 -11.78 -20.26
CA PHE A 108 -5.72 -12.36 -20.03
C PHE A 108 -6.09 -13.42 -21.07
N ASP A 109 -5.51 -13.37 -22.27
CA ASP A 109 -5.75 -14.38 -23.30
C ASP A 109 -4.72 -15.54 -23.30
N GLY A 110 -3.65 -15.39 -22.50
CA GLY A 110 -2.64 -16.41 -22.24
C GLY A 110 -1.63 -16.56 -23.38
N ASP A 111 -1.45 -15.53 -24.21
CA ASP A 111 -0.55 -15.54 -25.37
C ASP A 111 0.91 -15.21 -25.04
N GLY A 112 1.19 -14.82 -23.79
CA GLY A 112 2.50 -14.48 -23.27
C GLY A 112 2.94 -13.04 -23.53
N SER A 113 2.04 -12.14 -23.92
CA SER A 113 2.39 -10.75 -24.24
C SER A 113 1.26 -9.79 -23.93
N VAL A 114 1.53 -8.75 -23.15
CA VAL A 114 0.53 -7.72 -22.85
C VAL A 114 0.27 -6.84 -24.08
N ASN A 115 -0.86 -7.07 -24.76
CA ASN A 115 -1.15 -6.45 -26.04
C ASN A 115 -2.64 -6.16 -26.28
N PHE A 116 -3.02 -5.98 -27.55
CA PHE A 116 -4.41 -5.75 -27.94
C PHE A 116 -5.34 -6.93 -27.65
N GLY A 117 -4.82 -8.16 -27.56
CA GLY A 117 -5.56 -9.35 -27.12
C GLY A 117 -6.14 -9.14 -25.72
N ASP A 118 -5.29 -8.74 -24.78
CA ASP A 118 -5.67 -8.48 -23.39
C ASP A 118 -6.61 -7.30 -23.25
N LEU A 119 -6.35 -6.21 -23.98
CA LEU A 119 -7.24 -5.06 -24.00
C LEU A 119 -8.63 -5.44 -24.49
N ASN A 120 -8.74 -6.29 -25.51
CA ASN A 120 -10.04 -6.77 -25.97
C ASN A 120 -10.73 -7.64 -24.91
N THR A 121 -9.98 -8.47 -24.19
CA THR A 121 -10.53 -9.27 -23.07
C THR A 121 -11.08 -8.36 -21.97
N LEU A 122 -10.31 -7.36 -21.54
CA LEU A 122 -10.75 -6.36 -20.55
C LEU A 122 -12.01 -5.61 -21.03
N LEU A 123 -11.97 -5.04 -22.24
CA LEU A 123 -13.11 -4.28 -22.78
C LEU A 123 -14.36 -5.15 -23.01
N SER A 124 -14.21 -6.47 -23.15
CA SER A 124 -15.35 -7.39 -23.29
C SER A 124 -16.10 -7.61 -21.96
N ALA A 125 -15.44 -7.36 -20.84
CA ALA A 125 -15.98 -7.49 -19.48
C ALA A 125 -16.24 -6.12 -18.82
N TRP A 126 -16.15 -5.02 -19.56
CA TRP A 126 -16.30 -3.67 -19.03
C TRP A 126 -17.60 -3.46 -18.23
N ASP A 127 -17.49 -2.86 -17.04
CA ASP A 127 -18.60 -2.57 -16.11
C ASP A 127 -19.33 -3.85 -15.66
N THR A 128 -18.60 -4.97 -15.56
CA THR A 128 -19.12 -6.24 -15.03
C THR A 128 -18.41 -6.66 -13.75
N GLU A 129 -19.16 -7.32 -12.87
CA GLU A 129 -18.61 -7.98 -11.68
C GLU A 129 -18.02 -9.35 -12.06
N VAL A 130 -16.78 -9.59 -11.68
CA VAL A 130 -16.05 -10.84 -11.97
C VAL A 130 -15.33 -11.33 -10.70
N PRO A 131 -14.96 -12.61 -10.60
CA PRO A 131 -14.04 -13.03 -9.55
C PRO A 131 -12.76 -12.21 -9.59
N ALA A 132 -12.34 -11.70 -8.43
CA ALA A 132 -11.14 -10.88 -8.29
C ALA A 132 -9.93 -11.45 -9.05
N GLY A 133 -9.29 -10.63 -9.89
CA GLY A 133 -8.08 -11.03 -10.62
C GLY A 133 -8.35 -11.81 -11.92
N THR A 134 -9.57 -11.80 -12.44
CA THR A 134 -9.96 -12.60 -13.63
C THR A 134 -10.70 -11.78 -14.68
N GLN A 135 -10.71 -12.26 -15.94
CA GLN A 135 -11.58 -11.71 -17.00
C GLN A 135 -11.46 -10.19 -17.21
N GLY A 136 -10.27 -9.61 -17.07
CA GLY A 136 -10.05 -8.18 -17.23
C GLY A 136 -9.94 -7.39 -15.92
N ASP A 137 -10.34 -7.97 -14.78
CA ASP A 137 -10.16 -7.37 -13.46
C ASP A 137 -8.74 -7.65 -12.98
N VAL A 138 -7.81 -6.77 -13.33
CA VAL A 138 -6.41 -6.84 -12.91
C VAL A 138 -6.20 -6.20 -11.54
N SER A 139 -7.02 -5.21 -11.20
CA SER A 139 -7.01 -4.52 -9.91
C SER A 139 -7.50 -5.40 -8.75
N GLY A 140 -8.15 -6.51 -9.06
CA GLY A 140 -8.68 -7.50 -8.12
C GLY A 140 -9.80 -6.99 -7.23
N ASP A 141 -10.45 -5.88 -7.59
CA ASP A 141 -11.50 -5.27 -6.78
C ASP A 141 -12.89 -5.87 -7.04
N GLY A 142 -12.97 -6.80 -8.01
CA GLY A 142 -14.17 -7.53 -8.38
C GLY A 142 -15.02 -6.84 -9.45
N VAL A 143 -14.59 -5.70 -9.99
CA VAL A 143 -15.27 -4.97 -11.07
C VAL A 143 -14.26 -4.65 -12.17
N VAL A 144 -14.65 -4.78 -13.44
CA VAL A 144 -13.78 -4.38 -14.56
C VAL A 144 -14.03 -2.92 -14.95
N ASP A 145 -13.12 -2.01 -14.64
CA ASP A 145 -13.27 -0.58 -14.91
C ASP A 145 -11.97 0.16 -15.35
N PHE A 146 -11.90 1.47 -15.07
CA PHE A 146 -10.76 2.30 -15.44
C PHE A 146 -9.50 1.97 -14.66
N ASP A 147 -9.59 1.47 -13.44
CA ASP A 147 -8.42 1.08 -12.66
C ASP A 147 -7.71 -0.10 -13.33
N ASP A 148 -8.48 -1.05 -13.86
CA ASP A 148 -7.94 -2.16 -14.65
C ASP A 148 -7.28 -1.72 -15.94
N LEU A 149 -7.95 -0.82 -16.68
CA LEU A 149 -7.42 -0.30 -17.93
C LEU A 149 -6.10 0.43 -17.71
N ASN A 150 -6.00 1.24 -16.66
CA ASN A 150 -4.78 1.95 -16.33
C ASN A 150 -3.64 0.98 -15.98
N GLN A 151 -3.95 -0.09 -15.26
CA GLN A 151 -2.96 -1.13 -14.93
C GLN A 151 -2.50 -1.88 -16.18
N LEU A 152 -3.43 -2.32 -17.05
CA LEU A 152 -3.08 -2.97 -18.32
C LEU A 152 -2.20 -2.08 -19.20
N LEU A 153 -2.55 -0.80 -19.34
CA LEU A 153 -1.77 0.14 -20.15
C LEU A 153 -0.40 0.47 -19.54
N SER A 154 -0.24 0.30 -18.23
CA SER A 154 1.05 0.50 -17.56
C SER A 154 2.04 -0.64 -17.84
N ALA A 155 1.55 -1.83 -18.15
CA ALA A 155 2.32 -3.03 -18.53
C ALA A 155 2.37 -3.27 -20.06
N TRP A 156 1.96 -2.30 -20.88
CA TRP A 156 1.79 -2.51 -22.32
C TRP A 156 3.08 -2.90 -23.03
N GLY A 157 3.05 -4.06 -23.70
CA GLY A 157 4.19 -4.61 -24.43
C GLY A 157 5.17 -5.43 -23.58
N ASP A 158 4.87 -5.65 -22.30
CA ASP A 158 5.64 -6.55 -21.44
C ASP A 158 5.35 -8.02 -21.81
N GLU A 159 6.34 -8.90 -21.58
CA GLU A 159 6.22 -10.34 -21.78
C GLU A 159 5.80 -11.06 -20.50
N CYS A 160 5.07 -12.15 -20.71
CA CYS A 160 4.43 -13.04 -19.76
C CYS A 160 4.71 -14.51 -20.16
#